data_AF-C6DCV2-F1
#
_entry.id   AF-C6DCV2-F1
#
_cell.length_a   1.000
_cell.length_b   1.000
_cell.length_c   1.000
_cell.angle_alpha   90.00
_cell.angle_beta   90.00
_cell.angle_gamma   90.00
#
_symmetry.space_group_name_H-M   'P 1'
#
loop_
_entity.id
_entity.type
_entity.pdbx_description
1 polymer ?
#
loop_
_entity_poly.entity_id
_entity_poly.type
_entity_poly.pdbx_seq_one_letter_code
_entity_poly.pdbx_strand_id
1 'polypeptide(L)'
;MTTLDYFKRQLHKPEATFFDTDAQKFAEQVAQYGKKDKPTQLRRFYDQLQQLEQRINGDEEKLALYLPEIRMISAHLAYAKGRELISDTFCDTMQNLIRSINTCQHLKNGRLFFEATLGFLRAMRRD
;
A
#
# COMPACT_ATOMS: atom_id res chain seq x y z
N MET A 1 -7.31 17.86 6.01
CA MET A 1 -6.08 17.20 5.49
C MET A 1 -6.53 16.10 4.55
N THR A 2 -6.03 16.04 3.31
CA THR A 2 -6.42 14.97 2.38
C THR A 2 -5.71 13.65 2.73
N THR A 3 -6.23 12.51 2.28
CA THR A 3 -5.55 11.20 2.44
C THR A 3 -4.17 11.19 1.78
N LEU A 4 -4.01 11.94 0.68
CA LEU A 4 -2.71 12.13 0.02
C LEU A 4 -1.72 12.88 0.92
N ASP A 5 -2.16 13.97 1.56
CA ASP A 5 -1.30 14.75 2.46
C ASP A 5 -0.91 13.95 3.72
N TYR A 6 -1.84 13.14 4.22
CA TYR A 6 -1.58 12.21 5.33
C TYR A 6 -0.42 11.25 4.99
N PHE A 7 -0.47 10.59 3.82
CA PHE A 7 0.59 9.68 3.42
C PHE A 7 1.91 10.41 3.15
N LYS A 8 1.90 11.57 2.48
CA LYS A 8 3.14 12.35 2.29
C LYS A 8 3.85 12.63 3.61
N ARG A 9 3.11 13.00 4.66
CA ARG A 9 3.65 13.23 6.01
C ARG A 9 4.21 11.95 6.63
N GLN A 10 3.42 10.88 6.67
CA GLN A 10 3.80 9.63 7.31
C GLN A 10 4.95 8.91 6.59
N LEU A 11 5.00 8.98 5.26
CA LEU A 11 6.08 8.37 4.48
C LEU A 11 7.41 9.11 4.66
N HIS A 12 7.38 10.43 4.90
CA HIS A 12 8.58 11.20 5.17
C HIS A 12 9.11 10.93 6.58
N LYS A 13 8.23 10.97 7.58
CA LYS A 13 8.59 10.74 8.99
C LYS A 13 7.42 10.03 9.70
N PRO A 14 7.43 8.69 9.78
CA PRO A 14 6.32 7.94 10.33
C PRO A 14 6.21 8.18 11.84
N GLU A 15 4.99 8.45 12.29
CA GLU A 15 4.65 8.44 13.70
C GLU A 15 4.56 6.99 14.22
N ALA A 16 4.70 6.79 15.53
CA ALA A 16 4.65 5.44 16.13
C ALA A 16 3.36 4.68 15.81
N THR A 17 2.26 5.39 15.55
CA THR A 17 0.96 4.81 15.20
C THR A 17 0.89 4.29 13.76
N PHE A 18 1.79 4.72 12.88
CA PHE A 18 1.61 4.53 11.44
C PHE A 18 1.62 3.05 11.04
N PHE A 19 2.59 2.28 11.54
CA PHE A 19 2.69 0.84 11.27
C PHE A 19 1.90 -0.04 12.25
N ASP A 20 1.22 0.57 13.21
CA ASP A 20 0.46 -0.11 14.26
C ASP A 20 -1.03 0.25 14.13
N THR A 21 -1.49 1.20 14.94
CA THR A 21 -2.90 1.60 15.03
C THR A 21 -3.50 2.02 13.68
N ASP A 22 -2.75 2.75 12.85
CA ASP A 22 -3.26 3.24 11.56
C ASP A 22 -3.35 2.09 10.53
N ALA A 23 -2.34 1.21 10.51
CA ALA A 23 -2.35 0.01 9.68
C ALA A 23 -3.45 -0.98 10.11
N GLN A 24 -3.69 -1.13 11.42
CA GLN A 24 -4.77 -1.94 11.98
C GLN A 24 -6.14 -1.39 11.59
N LYS A 25 -6.38 -0.08 11.79
CA LYS A 25 -7.66 0.56 11.39
C LYS A 25 -7.95 0.38 9.91
N PHE A 26 -6.92 0.52 9.06
CA PHE A 26 -7.10 0.26 7.64
C PHE A 26 -7.43 -1.21 7.36
N ALA A 27 -6.77 -2.16 8.05
CA ALA A 27 -7.11 -3.57 7.94
C ALA A 27 -8.55 -3.87 8.38
N GLU A 28 -9.05 -3.25 9.45
CA GLU A 28 -10.44 -3.38 9.90
C GLU A 28 -11.43 -2.88 8.85
N GLN A 29 -11.15 -1.75 8.20
CA GLN A 29 -11.97 -1.24 7.10
C GLN A 29 -12.00 -2.21 5.91
N VAL A 30 -10.85 -2.78 5.56
CA VAL A 30 -10.74 -3.78 4.47
C VAL A 30 -11.44 -5.10 4.84
N ALA A 31 -11.45 -5.48 6.11
CA ALA A 31 -12.08 -6.71 6.58
C ALA A 31 -13.62 -6.71 6.39
N GLN A 32 -14.26 -5.54 6.37
CA GLN A 32 -15.71 -5.39 6.22
C GLN A 32 -16.22 -5.87 4.84
N TYR A 33 -15.37 -5.91 3.83
CA TYR A 33 -15.76 -6.24 2.46
C TYR A 33 -15.56 -7.74 2.16
N GLY A 34 -16.32 -8.61 2.83
CA GLY A 34 -16.07 -10.07 2.86
C GLY A 34 -15.99 -10.83 1.53
N LYS A 35 -16.61 -10.33 0.44
CA LYS A 35 -16.49 -10.95 -0.90
C LYS A 35 -15.36 -10.36 -1.75
N LYS A 36 -14.95 -9.12 -1.47
CA LYS A 36 -13.86 -8.41 -2.16
C LYS A 36 -12.57 -8.55 -1.33
N ASP A 37 -11.46 -8.02 -1.83
CA ASP A 37 -10.20 -7.93 -1.08
C ASP A 37 -9.63 -9.29 -0.64
N LYS A 38 -9.74 -10.32 -1.50
CA LYS A 38 -9.19 -11.64 -1.20
C LYS A 38 -7.70 -11.55 -0.86
N PRO A 39 -7.19 -12.29 0.14
CA PRO A 39 -5.79 -12.19 0.57
C PRO A 39 -4.79 -12.32 -0.60
N THR A 40 -5.04 -13.24 -1.53
CA THR A 40 -4.20 -13.44 -2.72
C THR A 40 -4.17 -12.24 -3.67
N GLN A 41 -5.28 -11.49 -3.79
CA GLN A 41 -5.34 -10.28 -4.60
C GLN A 41 -4.55 -9.14 -3.95
N LEU A 42 -4.75 -8.91 -2.65
CA LEU A 42 -4.04 -7.85 -1.93
C LEU A 42 -2.53 -8.14 -1.91
N ARG A 43 -2.16 -9.40 -1.67
CA ARG A 43 -0.76 -9.83 -1.61
C ARG A 43 -0.04 -9.60 -2.95
N ARG A 44 -0.72 -9.77 -4.08
CA ARG A 44 -0.13 -9.49 -5.40
C ARG A 44 0.38 -8.05 -5.54
N PHE A 45 -0.37 -7.06 -5.06
CA PHE A 45 0.08 -5.66 -5.10
C PHE A 45 1.25 -5.41 -4.16
N TYR A 46 1.25 -6.06 -2.99
CA TYR A 46 2.38 -6.00 -2.07
C TYR A 46 3.64 -6.59 -2.71
N ASP A 47 3.54 -7.76 -3.35
CA ASP A 47 4.68 -8.42 -3.98
C ASP A 47 5.25 -7.57 -5.12
N GLN A 48 4.40 -6.88 -5.90
CA GLN A 48 4.85 -5.91 -6.90
C GLN A 48 5.67 -4.78 -6.28
N LEU A 49 5.18 -4.17 -5.19
CA LEU A 49 5.88 -3.08 -4.51
C LEU A 49 7.19 -3.55 -3.86
N GLN A 50 7.18 -4.74 -3.25
CA GLN A 50 8.35 -5.38 -2.64
C GLN A 50 9.44 -5.71 -3.68
N GLN A 51 9.06 -6.20 -4.86
CA GLN A 51 10.00 -6.48 -5.94
C GLN A 51 10.66 -5.21 -6.46
N LEU A 52 9.89 -4.12 -6.60
CA LEU A 52 10.45 -2.82 -7.00
C LEU A 52 11.41 -2.27 -5.94
N GLU A 53 11.05 -2.33 -4.65
CA GLU A 53 11.95 -1.94 -3.55
C GLU A 53 13.26 -2.75 -3.57
N GLN A 54 13.19 -4.06 -3.79
CA GLN A 54 14.38 -4.92 -3.89
C GLN A 54 15.26 -4.57 -5.09
N ARG A 55 14.68 -4.22 -6.24
CA ARG A 55 15.43 -3.79 -7.44
C ARG A 55 16.10 -2.43 -7.26
N ILE A 56 15.38 -1.50 -6.62
CA ILE A 56 15.88 -0.15 -6.32
C ILE A 56 16.97 -0.22 -5.25
N ASN A 57 16.81 -1.08 -4.24
CA ASN A 57 17.81 -1.35 -3.20
C ASN A 57 18.37 -0.08 -2.51
N GLY A 58 17.50 0.90 -2.25
CA GLY A 58 17.87 2.15 -1.59
C GLY A 58 18.56 3.19 -2.48
N ASP A 59 18.74 2.92 -3.77
CA ASP A 59 19.38 3.82 -4.74
C ASP A 59 18.36 4.81 -5.32
N GLU A 60 18.52 6.09 -5.02
CA GLU A 60 17.60 7.16 -5.47
C GLU A 60 17.63 7.39 -6.99
N GLU A 61 18.77 7.13 -7.65
CA GLU A 61 18.86 7.23 -9.12
C GLU A 61 18.04 6.10 -9.77
N LYS A 62 18.15 4.88 -9.24
CA LYS A 62 17.29 3.77 -9.66
C LYS A 62 15.83 4.05 -9.34
N LEU A 63 15.52 4.66 -8.19
CA LEU A 63 14.15 5.03 -7.87
C LEU A 63 13.57 5.96 -8.92
N ALA A 64 14.32 6.96 -9.39
CA ALA A 64 13.87 7.85 -10.46
C ALA A 64 13.55 7.08 -11.76
N LEU A 65 14.37 6.08 -12.11
CA LEU A 65 14.14 5.22 -13.28
C LEU A 65 12.90 4.32 -13.12
N TYR A 66 12.67 3.77 -11.92
CA TYR A 66 11.56 2.87 -11.63
C TYR A 66 10.28 3.58 -11.14
N LEU A 67 10.31 4.91 -10.94
CA LEU A 67 9.17 5.68 -10.47
C LEU A 67 7.92 5.51 -11.36
N PRO A 68 8.01 5.47 -12.71
CA PRO A 68 6.88 5.15 -13.56
C PRO A 68 6.25 3.79 -13.26
N GLU A 69 7.05 2.75 -12.99
CA GLU A 69 6.57 1.42 -12.63
C GLU A 69 5.88 1.41 -11.26
N ILE A 70 6.41 2.15 -10.28
CA ILE A 70 5.75 2.37 -8.98
C ILE A 70 4.38 3.02 -9.21
N ARG A 71 4.29 4.06 -10.05
CA ARG A 71 3.02 4.74 -10.36
C ARG A 71 2.03 3.82 -11.08
N MET A 72 2.52 2.92 -11.94
CA MET A 72 1.69 1.96 -12.67
C MET A 72 0.88 1.02 -11.76
N ILE A 73 1.34 0.77 -10.52
CA ILE A 73 0.55 0.03 -9.51
C ILE A 73 -0.82 0.68 -9.28
N SER A 74 -0.95 2.00 -9.40
CA SER A 74 -2.25 2.69 -9.30
C SER A 74 -3.23 2.27 -10.40
N ALA A 75 -2.74 2.01 -11.61
CA ALA A 75 -3.55 1.51 -12.71
C ALA A 75 -3.96 0.05 -12.49
N HIS A 76 -3.07 -0.78 -11.96
CA HIS A 76 -3.40 -2.16 -11.57
C HIS A 76 -4.48 -2.20 -10.49
N LEU A 77 -4.43 -1.31 -9.51
CA LEU A 77 -5.46 -1.13 -8.49
C LEU A 77 -6.79 -0.73 -9.14
N ALA A 78 -6.79 0.28 -10.02
CA ALA A 78 -8.01 0.72 -10.71
C ALA A 78 -8.64 -0.42 -11.54
N TYR A 79 -7.82 -1.20 -12.24
CA TYR A 79 -8.28 -2.36 -13.00
C TYR A 79 -8.91 -3.43 -12.09
N ALA A 80 -8.26 -3.79 -10.99
CA ALA A 80 -8.81 -4.78 -10.05
C ALA A 80 -10.12 -4.30 -9.39
N LYS A 81 -10.24 -3.00 -9.11
CA LYS A 81 -11.49 -2.38 -8.64
C LYS A 81 -12.59 -2.49 -9.72
N GLY A 82 -12.29 -2.17 -10.97
CA GLY A 82 -13.23 -2.33 -12.09
C GLY A 82 -13.64 -3.79 -12.35
N ARG A 83 -12.82 -4.75 -11.94
CA ARG A 83 -13.13 -6.20 -11.95
C ARG A 83 -13.81 -6.68 -10.67
N GLU A 84 -14.16 -5.77 -9.76
CA GLU A 84 -14.79 -6.04 -8.47
C GLU A 84 -13.97 -6.96 -7.55
N LEU A 85 -12.65 -7.05 -7.75
CA LEU A 85 -11.77 -7.91 -6.96
C LEU A 85 -11.35 -7.26 -5.64
N ILE A 86 -11.35 -5.93 -5.59
CA ILE A 86 -10.99 -5.12 -4.41
C ILE A 86 -12.06 -4.07 -4.12
N SER A 87 -12.14 -3.62 -2.88
CA SER A 87 -13.03 -2.54 -2.46
C SER A 87 -12.54 -1.17 -2.93
N ASP A 88 -13.46 -0.20 -2.95
CA ASP A 88 -13.14 1.22 -3.17
C ASP A 88 -12.18 1.73 -2.10
N THR A 89 -12.46 1.39 -0.85
CA THR A 89 -11.64 1.75 0.32
C THR A 89 -10.20 1.28 0.16
N PHE A 90 -9.97 0.03 -0.25
CA PHE A 90 -8.62 -0.48 -0.50
C PHE A 90 -7.97 0.24 -1.70
N CYS A 91 -8.68 0.36 -2.82
CA CYS A 91 -8.16 0.99 -4.03
C CYS A 91 -7.71 2.44 -3.79
N ASP A 92 -8.60 3.26 -3.22
CA ASP A 92 -8.38 4.69 -3.07
C ASP A 92 -7.27 4.96 -2.05
N THR A 93 -7.23 4.20 -0.94
CA THR A 93 -6.18 4.32 0.08
C THR A 93 -4.81 3.94 -0.50
N MET A 94 -4.73 2.81 -1.20
CA MET A 94 -3.48 2.34 -1.78
C MET A 94 -2.99 3.22 -2.92
N GLN A 95 -3.88 3.78 -3.75
CA GLN A 95 -3.48 4.77 -4.76
C GLN A 95 -2.85 6.02 -4.12
N ASN A 96 -3.40 6.51 -3.01
CA ASN A 96 -2.83 7.65 -2.29
C ASN A 96 -1.47 7.33 -1.67
N LEU A 97 -1.30 6.14 -1.09
CA LEU A 97 0.00 5.66 -0.61
C LEU A 97 1.02 5.58 -1.76
N ILE A 98 0.67 4.91 -2.86
CA ILE A 98 1.54 4.75 -4.03
C ILE A 98 1.94 6.10 -4.64
N ARG A 99 1.01 7.05 -4.77
CA ARG A 99 1.29 8.40 -5.31
C ARG A 99 2.18 9.25 -4.38
N SER A 100 2.27 8.91 -3.10
CA SER A 100 3.08 9.64 -2.12
C SER A 100 4.56 9.23 -2.11
N ILE A 101 4.91 8.12 -2.77
CA ILE A 101 6.29 7.62 -2.85
C ILE A 101 7.11 8.49 -3.80
N ASN A 102 8.17 9.13 -3.30
CA ASN A 102 9.08 9.98 -4.10
C ASN A 102 10.56 9.81 -3.73
N THR A 103 10.87 8.98 -2.73
CA THR A 103 12.21 8.68 -2.25
C THR A 103 12.27 7.22 -1.84
N CYS A 104 13.48 6.66 -1.69
CA CYS A 104 13.68 5.29 -1.20
C CYS A 104 13.12 5.11 0.21
N GLN A 105 13.23 6.14 1.05
CA GLN A 105 12.61 6.19 2.38
C GLN A 105 11.08 6.05 2.29
N HIS A 106 10.43 6.79 1.38
CA HIS A 106 8.98 6.70 1.21
C HIS A 106 8.56 5.33 0.70
N LEU A 107 9.31 4.76 -0.24
CA LEU A 107 9.03 3.42 -0.78
C LEU A 107 9.08 2.37 0.33
N LYS A 108 10.15 2.38 1.13
CA LYS A 108 10.31 1.49 2.28
C LYS A 108 9.18 1.66 3.29
N ASN A 109 8.88 2.90 3.68
CA ASN A 109 7.82 3.18 4.65
C ASN A 109 6.44 2.79 4.11
N GLY A 110 6.16 3.03 2.83
CA GLY A 110 4.90 2.66 2.20
C GLY A 110 4.72 1.15 2.13
N ARG A 111 5.81 0.41 1.84
CA ARG A 111 5.80 -1.05 1.88
C ARG A 111 5.57 -1.59 3.29
N LEU A 112 6.25 -1.05 4.30
CA LEU A 112 6.08 -1.47 5.69
C LEU A 112 4.65 -1.25 6.21
N PHE A 113 4.03 -0.12 5.86
CA PHE A 113 2.62 0.12 6.16
C PHE A 113 1.73 -0.96 5.54
N PHE A 114 1.95 -1.26 4.25
CA PHE A 114 1.18 -2.30 3.57
C PHE A 114 1.41 -3.69 4.19
N GLU A 115 2.65 -4.02 4.56
CA GLU A 115 2.99 -5.26 5.27
C GLU A 115 2.23 -5.39 6.59
N ALA A 116 2.24 -4.33 7.41
CA ALA A 116 1.53 -4.29 8.67
C ALA A 116 0.02 -4.48 8.47
N THR A 117 -0.59 -3.78 7.51
CA THR A 117 -2.01 -3.95 7.16
C THR A 117 -2.33 -5.39 6.79
N LEU A 118 -1.51 -6.05 5.97
CA LEU A 118 -1.71 -7.46 5.61
C LEU A 118 -1.59 -8.38 6.83
N GLY A 119 -0.66 -8.10 7.74
CA GLY A 119 -0.49 -8.82 9.00
C GLY A 119 -1.75 -8.76 9.88
N PHE A 120 -2.25 -7.55 10.15
CA PHE A 120 -3.50 -7.35 10.91
C PHE A 120 -4.69 -7.99 10.22
N LEU A 121 -4.83 -7.81 8.90
CA LEU A 121 -5.93 -8.40 8.13
C LEU A 121 -5.93 -9.93 8.20
N ARG A 122 -4.75 -10.55 8.17
CA ARG A 122 -4.61 -12.00 8.33
C ARG A 122 -5.02 -12.47 9.73
N ALA A 123 -4.72 -11.70 10.77
CA ALA A 123 -5.13 -12.01 12.13
C ALA A 123 -6.66 -11.92 12.32
N MET A 124 -7.33 -11.01 11.63
CA MET A 124 -8.79 -10.81 11.70
C MET A 124 -9.58 -11.88 10.95
N ARG A 125 -9.06 -12.35 9.81
CA ARG A 125 -9.72 -13.34 8.94
C ARG A 125 -9.32 -14.77 9.31
N ARG A 126 -9.34 -15.12 10.60
CA ARG A 126 -9.14 -16.50 11.04
C ARG A 126 -10.24 -17.37 10.44
N ASP A 127 -9.85 -18.17 9.44
CA ASP A 127 -10.58 -19.36 9.01
C ASP A 127 -10.39 -20.47 10.07
#